data_AF-A0AAU4F7E8-F1
#
_entry.id   AF-A0AAU4F7E8-F1
#
_cell.length_a   1.000
_cell.length_b   1.000
_cell.length_c   1.000
_cell.angle_alpha   90.00
_cell.angle_beta   90.00
_cell.angle_gamma   90.00
#
_symmetry.space_group_name_H-M   'P 1'
#
loop_
_entity.id
_entity.type
_entity.pdbx_description
1 polymer ?
#
loop_
_entity_poly.entity_id
_entity_poly.type
_entity_poly.pdbx_seq_one_letter_code
_entity_poly.pdbx_strand_id
1 'polypeptide(L)'
;MLETVKTVLPYASQLLTAIIAAIAIIATRRSTKQTLDLQIKQRLWEQRVKVYVEIIDNAKKLNPYNAPTLEHMAEETAESEDSIPMLAMDTDSDDWHSFETRVDAFASDDILSLYQLWKSSLYEYTWITGKALIHRDPTSEHHEESIAQHEKVQEAVHEAQELLVEHVRAELRFQPMKLPKIMVKPGISGVQEIISVSKPGGGMKR
;
A
#
# COMPACT_ATOMS: atom_id res chain seq x y z
N MET A 1 -28.16 -16.53 72.26
CA MET A 1 -27.29 -16.85 71.09
C MET A 1 -28.01 -16.84 69.74
N LEU A 2 -29.35 -16.88 69.67
CA LEU A 2 -30.10 -16.87 68.40
C LEU A 2 -30.43 -15.46 67.85
N GLU A 3 -30.31 -14.40 68.67
CA GLU A 3 -30.64 -13.02 68.26
C GLU A 3 -29.52 -12.32 67.47
N THR A 4 -28.26 -12.67 67.72
CA THR A 4 -27.09 -12.13 67.00
C THR A 4 -26.99 -12.64 65.56
N VAL A 5 -27.51 -13.83 65.26
CA VAL A 5 -27.52 -14.39 63.90
C VAL A 5 -28.59 -13.71 63.02
N LYS A 6 -29.74 -13.36 63.59
CA LYS A 6 -30.83 -12.65 62.88
C LYS A 6 -30.49 -11.21 62.53
N THR A 7 -29.62 -10.56 63.30
CA THR A 7 -29.21 -9.17 63.08
C THR A 7 -28.07 -9.05 62.07
N VAL A 8 -27.20 -10.06 61.91
CA VAL A 8 -26.02 -9.99 61.02
C VAL A 8 -26.29 -10.50 59.60
N LEU A 9 -27.21 -11.45 59.43
CA LEU A 9 -27.56 -12.02 58.11
C LEU A 9 -27.97 -10.99 57.03
N PRO A 10 -28.82 -9.98 57.32
CA PRO A 10 -29.25 -9.04 56.30
C PRO A 10 -28.10 -8.12 55.83
N TYR A 11 -27.16 -7.77 56.70
CA TYR A 11 -25.99 -6.96 56.32
C TYR A 11 -24.97 -7.75 55.50
N ALA A 12 -24.76 -9.03 55.81
CA ALA A 12 -23.90 -9.91 55.01
C ALA A 12 -24.46 -10.12 53.59
N SER A 13 -25.78 -10.27 53.45
CA SER A 13 -26.46 -10.36 52.16
C SER A 13 -26.32 -9.07 51.34
N GLN A 14 -26.51 -7.90 51.94
CA GLN A 14 -26.37 -6.62 51.26
C GLN A 14 -24.93 -6.37 50.79
N LEU A 15 -23.94 -6.74 51.61
CA LEU A 15 -22.53 -6.61 51.26
C LEU A 15 -22.16 -7.54 50.09
N LEU A 16 -22.65 -8.77 50.08
CA LEU A 16 -22.45 -9.71 48.97
C LEU A 16 -23.11 -9.21 47.68
N THR A 17 -24.34 -8.69 47.77
CA THR A 17 -25.05 -8.11 46.62
C THR A 17 -24.32 -6.89 46.08
N ALA A 18 -23.77 -6.02 46.94
CA ALA A 18 -22.97 -4.87 46.52
C ALA A 18 -21.66 -5.29 45.84
N ILE A 19 -20.98 -6.32 46.34
CA ILE A 19 -19.76 -6.87 45.73
C ILE A 19 -20.07 -7.49 44.37
N ILE A 20 -21.14 -8.29 44.26
CA ILE A 20 -21.57 -8.89 42.98
C ILE A 20 -21.96 -7.80 41.98
N ALA A 21 -22.68 -6.77 42.41
CA ALA A 21 -23.02 -5.62 41.56
C ALA A 21 -21.77 -4.87 41.08
N ALA A 22 -20.80 -4.63 41.96
CA ALA A 22 -19.52 -4.01 41.59
C ALA A 22 -18.73 -4.87 40.59
N ILE A 23 -18.65 -6.19 40.80
CA ILE A 23 -18.00 -7.13 39.88
C ILE A 23 -18.75 -7.16 38.54
N ALA A 24 -20.09 -7.19 38.55
CA ALA A 24 -20.90 -7.17 37.34
C ALA A 24 -20.68 -5.88 36.54
N ILE A 25 -20.60 -4.71 37.20
CA ILE A 25 -20.29 -3.42 36.59
C ILE A 25 -18.86 -3.40 36.01
N ILE A 26 -17.88 -3.95 36.72
CA ILE A 26 -16.49 -4.02 36.24
C ILE A 26 -16.36 -4.99 35.04
N ALA A 27 -17.03 -6.14 35.10
CA ALA A 27 -17.07 -7.13 34.03
C ALA A 27 -17.79 -6.59 32.79
N THR A 28 -18.92 -5.90 32.95
CA THR A 28 -19.59 -5.20 31.84
C THR A 28 -18.70 -4.10 31.27
N ARG A 29 -18.07 -3.26 32.09
CA ARG A 29 -17.13 -2.23 31.60
C ARG A 29 -15.93 -2.83 30.84
N ARG A 30 -15.36 -3.93 31.31
CA ARG A 30 -14.28 -4.65 30.60
C ARG A 30 -14.79 -5.25 29.29
N SER A 31 -15.96 -5.87 29.29
CA SER A 31 -16.60 -6.43 28.09
C SER A 31 -16.92 -5.33 27.08
N THR A 32 -17.47 -4.18 27.50
CA THR A 32 -17.74 -3.03 26.63
C THR A 32 -16.46 -2.47 26.01
N LYS A 33 -15.37 -2.34 26.78
CA LYS A 33 -14.07 -1.94 26.25
C LYS A 33 -13.54 -2.93 25.22
N GLN A 34 -13.59 -4.22 25.52
CA GLN A 34 -13.16 -5.27 24.59
C GLN A 34 -13.98 -5.29 23.29
N THR A 35 -15.30 -5.11 23.39
CA THR A 35 -16.19 -5.00 22.23
C THR A 35 -15.87 -3.76 21.40
N LEU A 36 -15.63 -2.62 22.04
CA LEU A 36 -15.26 -1.38 21.36
C LEU A 36 -13.90 -1.49 20.67
N ASP A 37 -12.90 -2.08 21.33
CA ASP A 37 -11.58 -2.34 20.75
C ASP A 37 -11.67 -3.29 19.54
N LEU A 38 -12.50 -4.34 19.63
CA LEU A 38 -12.76 -5.25 18.51
C LEU A 38 -13.43 -4.54 17.35
N GLN A 39 -14.44 -3.69 17.62
CA GLN A 39 -15.12 -2.91 16.59
C GLN A 39 -14.18 -1.90 15.90
N ILE A 40 -13.31 -1.23 16.66
CA ILE A 40 -12.31 -0.32 16.10
C ILE A 40 -11.32 -1.08 15.23
N LYS A 41 -10.80 -2.22 15.71
CA LYS A 41 -9.88 -3.07 14.93
C LYS A 41 -10.54 -3.57 13.64
N GLN A 42 -11.80 -4.00 13.71
CA GLN A 42 -12.55 -4.43 12.54
C GLN A 42 -12.73 -3.27 11.54
N ARG A 43 -13.13 -2.09 12.01
CA ARG A 43 -13.31 -0.91 11.15
C ARG A 43 -12.00 -0.48 10.49
N LEU A 44 -10.88 -0.48 11.23
CA LEU A 44 -9.56 -0.17 10.68
C LEU A 44 -9.15 -1.20 9.62
N TRP A 45 -9.41 -2.48 9.88
CA TRP A 45 -9.17 -3.54 8.92
C TRP A 45 -10.01 -3.36 7.65
N GLU A 46 -11.29 -3.02 7.77
CA GLU A 46 -12.16 -2.73 6.63
C GLU A 46 -11.64 -1.56 5.77
N GLN A 47 -11.13 -0.49 6.40
CA GLN A 47 -10.51 0.62 5.66
C GLN A 47 -9.22 0.18 4.97
N ARG A 48 -8.37 -0.59 5.65
CA ARG A 48 -7.15 -1.17 5.06
C ARG A 48 -7.46 -2.03 3.84
N VAL A 49 -8.47 -2.89 3.92
CA VAL A 49 -8.90 -3.72 2.79
C VAL A 49 -9.32 -2.86 1.59
N LYS A 50 -10.08 -1.78 1.82
CA LYS A 50 -10.47 -0.84 0.74
C LYS A 50 -9.24 -0.22 0.07
N VAL A 51 -8.30 0.28 0.87
CA VAL A 51 -7.04 0.84 0.38
C VAL A 51 -6.25 -0.20 -0.42
N TYR A 52 -6.18 -1.44 0.05
CA TYR A 52 -5.45 -2.52 -0.62
C TYR A 52 -6.07 -2.90 -1.96
N VAL A 53 -7.40 -2.92 -2.04
CA VAL A 53 -8.11 -3.12 -3.32
C VAL A 53 -7.82 -1.97 -4.28
N GLU A 54 -7.84 -0.73 -3.79
CA GLU A 54 -7.54 0.47 -4.59
C GLU A 54 -6.08 0.48 -5.08
N ILE A 55 -5.11 0.10 -4.24
CA ILE A 55 -3.70 -0.11 -4.63
C ILE A 55 -3.61 -1.13 -5.76
N ILE A 56 -4.26 -2.30 -5.65
CA ILE A 56 -4.20 -3.34 -6.69
C ILE A 56 -4.80 -2.85 -8.00
N ASP A 57 -5.90 -2.10 -7.95
CA ASP A 57 -6.57 -1.55 -9.13
C ASP A 57 -5.69 -0.52 -9.84
N ASN A 58 -5.16 0.45 -9.09
CA ASN A 58 -4.25 1.46 -9.64
C ASN A 58 -2.94 0.86 -10.16
N ALA A 59 -2.37 -0.12 -9.44
CA ALA A 59 -1.20 -0.87 -9.88
C ALA A 59 -1.42 -1.54 -11.24
N LYS A 60 -2.59 -2.16 -11.46
CA LYS A 60 -2.92 -2.77 -12.75
C LYS A 60 -3.17 -1.76 -13.87
N LYS A 61 -3.88 -0.68 -13.56
CA LYS A 61 -4.21 0.38 -14.52
C LYS A 61 -2.95 1.09 -15.03
N LEU A 62 -1.99 1.32 -14.14
CA LEU A 62 -0.73 2.01 -14.42
C LEU A 62 0.42 1.04 -14.73
N ASN A 63 0.12 -0.21 -15.10
CA ASN A 63 1.15 -1.14 -15.55
C ASN A 63 1.71 -0.65 -16.89
N PRO A 64 3.02 -0.39 -17.01
CA PRO A 64 3.60 0.17 -18.23
C PRO A 64 3.59 -0.82 -19.41
N TYR A 65 3.33 -2.11 -19.19
CA TYR A 65 3.12 -3.08 -20.27
C TYR A 65 1.70 -3.05 -20.86
N ASN A 66 0.76 -2.40 -20.18
CA ASN A 66 -0.58 -2.14 -20.70
C ASN A 66 -0.67 -0.77 -21.42
N ALA A 67 0.38 0.05 -21.30
CA ALA A 67 0.45 1.35 -21.96
C ALA A 67 0.68 1.18 -23.47
N PRO A 68 0.23 2.15 -24.30
CA PRO A 68 0.58 2.16 -25.71
C PRO A 68 2.09 2.18 -25.96
N THR A 69 2.53 1.73 -27.13
CA THR A 69 3.94 1.80 -27.49
C THR A 69 4.36 3.24 -27.77
N LEU A 70 5.68 3.52 -27.70
CA LEU A 70 6.22 4.85 -28.02
C LEU A 70 5.86 5.28 -29.44
N GLU A 71 5.77 4.35 -30.38
CA GLU A 71 5.35 4.63 -31.76
C GLU A 71 3.92 5.13 -31.80
N HIS A 72 3.00 4.44 -31.12
CA HIS A 72 1.58 4.79 -31.06
C HIS A 72 1.37 6.14 -30.36
N MET A 73 2.03 6.37 -29.22
CA MET A 73 1.95 7.65 -28.51
C MET A 73 2.42 8.82 -29.38
N ALA A 74 3.47 8.62 -30.19
CA ALA A 74 3.96 9.65 -31.09
C ALA A 74 3.07 9.86 -32.33
N GLU A 75 2.35 8.84 -32.81
CA GLU A 75 1.30 8.99 -33.83
C GLU A 75 0.14 9.84 -33.29
N GLU A 76 -0.34 9.54 -32.07
CA GLU A 76 -1.34 10.36 -31.38
C GLU A 76 -0.85 11.80 -31.17
N THR A 77 0.47 12.00 -30.96
CA THR A 77 1.06 13.35 -30.80
C THR A 77 0.97 14.15 -32.08
N ALA A 78 1.14 13.48 -33.23
CA ALA A 78 1.12 14.13 -34.53
C ALA A 78 -0.30 14.50 -34.97
N GLU A 79 -1.31 13.79 -34.45
CA GLU A 79 -2.73 13.97 -34.81
C GLU A 79 -3.51 14.87 -33.82
N SER A 80 -3.02 15.05 -32.59
CA SER A 80 -3.66 15.83 -31.52
C SER A 80 -3.00 17.20 -31.31
N GLU A 81 -3.79 18.28 -31.27
CA GLU A 81 -3.32 19.59 -30.77
C GLU A 81 -3.23 19.63 -29.23
N ASP A 82 -3.79 18.62 -28.54
CA ASP A 82 -3.82 18.51 -27.07
C ASP A 82 -2.66 17.67 -26.51
N SER A 83 -2.32 17.94 -25.25
CA SER A 83 -1.29 17.22 -24.49
C SER A 83 -1.61 15.72 -24.35
N ILE A 84 -0.61 14.87 -24.59
CA ILE A 84 -0.77 13.41 -24.44
C ILE A 84 -0.57 12.99 -22.98
N PRO A 85 -1.50 12.20 -22.43
CA PRO A 85 -1.34 11.63 -21.11
C PRO A 85 -0.21 10.57 -21.13
N MET A 86 0.93 10.91 -20.54
CA MET A 86 2.07 9.97 -20.36
C MET A 86 1.79 8.85 -19.35
N LEU A 87 0.79 9.05 -18.49
CA LEU A 87 0.21 8.05 -17.62
C LEU A 87 -1.29 8.00 -17.85
N ALA A 88 -1.90 6.82 -17.65
CA ALA A 88 -3.35 6.65 -17.77
C ALA A 88 -4.15 7.42 -16.70
N MET A 89 -3.49 7.97 -15.67
CA MET A 89 -4.10 8.78 -14.62
C MET A 89 -3.14 9.87 -14.16
N ASP A 90 -3.72 11.04 -13.83
CA ASP A 90 -2.99 12.18 -13.27
C ASP A 90 -2.66 11.94 -11.78
N THR A 91 -1.37 11.79 -11.50
CA THR A 91 -0.82 11.59 -10.15
C THR A 91 -0.71 12.89 -9.34
N ASP A 92 -1.06 14.04 -9.91
CA ASP A 92 -1.10 15.34 -9.21
C ASP A 92 -2.55 15.81 -8.96
N SER A 93 -3.53 14.94 -9.27
CA SER A 93 -4.95 15.23 -9.03
C SER A 93 -5.34 15.16 -7.54
N ASP A 94 -6.38 15.91 -7.16
CA ASP A 94 -6.97 15.87 -5.81
C ASP A 94 -7.43 14.45 -5.41
N ASP A 95 -7.91 13.68 -6.38
CA ASP A 95 -8.32 12.29 -6.19
C ASP A 95 -7.13 11.40 -5.85
N TRP A 96 -6.01 11.59 -6.55
CA TRP A 96 -4.77 10.87 -6.27
C TRP A 96 -4.18 11.24 -4.90
N HIS A 97 -4.15 12.52 -4.55
CA HIS A 97 -3.72 12.96 -3.21
C HIS A 97 -4.63 12.42 -2.10
N SER A 98 -5.94 12.35 -2.35
CA SER A 98 -6.90 11.75 -1.43
C SER A 98 -6.64 10.25 -1.26
N PHE A 99 -6.30 9.55 -2.35
CA PHE A 99 -5.88 8.15 -2.32
C PHE A 99 -4.59 7.96 -1.51
N GLU A 100 -3.55 8.76 -1.78
CA GLU A 100 -2.28 8.71 -1.07
C GLU A 100 -2.44 8.89 0.44
N THR A 101 -3.27 9.85 0.84
CA THR A 101 -3.57 10.10 2.26
C THR A 101 -4.19 8.87 2.92
N ARG A 102 -5.05 8.12 2.20
CA ARG A 102 -5.62 6.87 2.71
C ARG A 102 -4.58 5.76 2.78
N VAL A 103 -3.66 5.68 1.82
CA VAL A 103 -2.55 4.72 1.85
C VAL A 103 -1.70 4.97 3.09
N ASP A 104 -1.27 6.20 3.32
CA ASP A 104 -0.48 6.60 4.49
C ASP A 104 -1.21 6.32 5.82
N ALA A 105 -2.53 6.57 5.87
CA ALA A 105 -3.31 6.40 7.10
C ALA A 105 -3.60 4.93 7.48
N PHE A 106 -3.73 4.03 6.49
CA PHE A 106 -4.28 2.68 6.73
C PHE A 106 -3.40 1.52 6.31
N ALA A 107 -2.45 1.71 5.40
CA ALA A 107 -1.53 0.64 5.00
C ALA A 107 -0.64 0.19 6.18
N SER A 108 -0.07 -1.01 6.08
CA SER A 108 1.06 -1.36 6.92
C SER A 108 2.31 -0.62 6.46
N ASP A 109 3.32 -0.51 7.35
CA ASP A 109 4.59 0.14 7.03
C ASP A 109 5.31 -0.51 5.83
N ASP A 110 5.20 -1.84 5.72
CA ASP A 110 5.79 -2.62 4.61
C ASP A 110 5.09 -2.28 3.28
N ILE A 111 3.75 -2.27 3.26
CA ILE A 111 2.98 -1.91 2.07
C ILE A 111 3.20 -0.44 1.70
N LEU A 112 3.26 0.46 2.69
CA LEU A 112 3.56 1.87 2.45
C LEU A 112 4.93 2.03 1.80
N SER A 113 5.95 1.31 2.28
CA SER A 113 7.31 1.36 1.71
C SER A 113 7.34 0.87 0.25
N LEU A 114 6.66 -0.25 -0.06
CA LEU A 114 6.54 -0.76 -1.43
C LEU A 114 5.72 0.16 -2.34
N TYR A 115 4.68 0.78 -1.80
CA TYR A 115 3.87 1.76 -2.50
C TYR A 115 4.70 2.98 -2.90
N GLN A 116 5.51 3.52 -1.98
CA GLN A 116 6.41 4.64 -2.28
C GLN A 116 7.47 4.27 -3.31
N LEU A 117 7.99 3.03 -3.28
CA LEU A 117 8.91 2.53 -4.31
C LEU A 117 8.23 2.52 -5.69
N TRP A 118 7.04 1.91 -5.79
CA TRP A 118 6.28 1.85 -7.03
C TRP A 118 5.91 3.24 -7.56
N LYS A 119 5.42 4.13 -6.69
CA LYS A 119 5.13 5.53 -7.02
C LYS A 119 6.38 6.26 -7.55
N SER A 120 7.52 6.07 -6.91
CA SER A 120 8.78 6.67 -7.36
C SER A 120 9.22 6.14 -8.72
N SER A 121 9.10 4.84 -8.97
CA SER A 121 9.37 4.28 -10.31
C SER A 121 8.42 4.86 -11.36
N LEU A 122 7.13 5.06 -11.04
CA LEU A 122 6.16 5.66 -11.96
C LEU A 122 6.55 7.08 -12.37
N TYR A 123 7.03 7.91 -11.44
CA TYR A 123 7.49 9.26 -11.76
C TYR A 123 8.70 9.26 -12.69
N GLU A 124 9.66 8.36 -12.47
CA GLU A 124 10.79 8.20 -13.40
C GLU A 124 10.29 7.74 -14.77
N TYR A 125 9.32 6.83 -14.81
CA TYR A 125 8.73 6.34 -16.05
C TYR A 125 8.11 7.47 -16.86
N THR A 126 7.26 8.31 -16.26
CA THR A 126 6.66 9.46 -16.94
C THR A 126 7.73 10.37 -17.56
N TRP A 127 8.78 10.68 -16.79
CA TRP A 127 9.88 11.52 -17.26
C TRP A 127 10.64 10.90 -18.44
N ILE A 128 11.02 9.63 -18.31
CA ILE A 128 11.82 8.92 -19.31
C ILE A 128 11.01 8.61 -20.56
N THR A 129 9.71 8.31 -20.45
CA THR A 129 8.80 8.20 -21.59
C THR A 129 8.76 9.51 -22.38
N GLY A 130 8.69 10.66 -21.70
CA GLY A 130 8.80 11.95 -22.39
C GLY A 130 10.13 12.18 -23.08
N LYS A 131 11.25 11.85 -22.44
CA LYS A 131 12.58 11.89 -23.07
C LYS A 131 12.63 11.00 -24.32
N ALA A 132 12.11 9.78 -24.25
CA ALA A 132 12.12 8.83 -25.35
C ALA A 132 11.24 9.28 -26.53
N LEU A 133 10.10 9.93 -26.26
CA LEU A 133 9.26 10.52 -27.31
C LEU A 133 9.96 11.70 -28.01
N ILE A 134 10.62 12.59 -27.25
CA ILE A 134 11.37 13.73 -27.80
C ILE A 134 12.54 13.26 -28.68
N HIS A 135 13.25 12.22 -28.26
CA HIS A 135 14.42 11.68 -28.96
C HIS A 135 14.11 10.43 -29.80
N ARG A 136 12.86 10.25 -30.22
CA ARG A 136 12.42 9.09 -31.02
C ARG A 136 13.10 9.03 -32.39
N ASP A 137 13.45 10.17 -32.98
CA ASP A 137 14.15 10.21 -34.27
C ASP A 137 15.54 9.55 -34.14
N PRO A 138 15.86 8.51 -34.94
CA PRO A 138 17.17 7.87 -34.92
C PRO A 138 18.35 8.80 -35.25
N THR A 139 18.09 9.98 -35.82
CA THR A 139 19.12 11.00 -36.08
C THR A 139 19.50 11.80 -34.83
N SER A 140 18.71 11.70 -33.75
CA SER A 140 19.00 12.31 -32.46
C SER A 140 20.19 11.64 -31.78
N GLU A 141 21.15 12.42 -31.29
CA GLU A 141 22.32 11.92 -30.54
C GLU A 141 21.94 11.14 -29.27
N HIS A 142 20.74 11.37 -28.74
CA HIS A 142 20.23 10.73 -27.52
C HIS A 142 19.25 9.58 -27.80
N HIS A 143 19.03 9.19 -29.06
CA HIS A 143 18.04 8.17 -29.42
C HIS A 143 18.27 6.85 -28.68
N GLU A 144 19.42 6.19 -28.92
CA GLU A 144 19.73 4.89 -28.33
C GLU A 144 19.72 4.92 -26.80
N GLU A 145 20.25 5.99 -26.20
CA GLU A 145 20.27 6.18 -24.74
C GLU A 145 18.84 6.28 -24.17
N SER A 146 17.97 7.04 -24.83
CA SER A 146 16.59 7.28 -24.38
C SER A 146 15.72 6.02 -24.46
N ILE A 147 15.85 5.22 -25.53
CA ILE A 147 15.14 3.95 -25.69
C ILE A 147 15.62 2.93 -24.64
N ALA A 148 16.93 2.78 -24.48
CA ALA A 148 17.48 1.86 -23.49
C ALA A 148 17.12 2.24 -22.04
N GLN A 149 17.02 3.54 -21.73
CA GLN A 149 16.55 3.99 -20.41
C GLN A 149 15.06 3.72 -20.22
N HIS A 150 14.24 3.91 -21.25
CA HIS A 150 12.81 3.64 -21.18
C HIS A 150 12.52 2.17 -20.88
N GLU A 151 13.20 1.24 -21.56
CA GLU A 151 13.06 -0.21 -21.30
C GLU A 151 13.37 -0.57 -19.84
N LYS A 152 14.48 -0.03 -19.30
CA LYS A 152 14.89 -0.28 -17.91
C LYS A 152 13.88 0.24 -16.89
N VAL A 153 13.35 1.43 -17.13
CA VAL A 153 12.40 2.06 -16.20
C VAL A 153 11.04 1.38 -16.29
N GLN A 154 10.62 0.96 -17.48
CA GLN A 154 9.44 0.13 -17.69
C GLN A 154 9.53 -1.18 -16.88
N GLU A 155 10.67 -1.87 -16.93
CA GLU A 155 10.93 -3.07 -16.14
C GLU A 155 10.90 -2.76 -14.62
N ALA A 156 11.56 -1.68 -14.18
CA ALA A 156 11.59 -1.28 -12.78
C ALA A 156 10.20 -0.95 -12.20
N VAL A 157 9.33 -0.29 -12.97
CA VAL A 157 7.94 -0.04 -12.57
C VAL A 157 7.19 -1.36 -12.46
N HIS A 158 7.33 -2.25 -13.43
CA HIS A 158 6.64 -3.53 -13.42
C HIS A 158 7.06 -4.39 -12.23
N GLU A 159 8.35 -4.52 -11.97
CA GLU A 159 8.86 -5.27 -10.81
C GLU A 159 8.36 -4.69 -9.48
N ALA A 160 8.39 -3.36 -9.32
CA ALA A 160 7.87 -2.70 -8.14
C ALA A 160 6.37 -2.96 -7.96
N GLN A 161 5.62 -2.93 -9.06
CA GLN A 161 4.19 -3.20 -9.09
C GLN A 161 3.89 -4.65 -8.70
N GLU A 162 4.59 -5.63 -9.28
CA GLU A 162 4.41 -7.05 -8.96
C GLU A 162 4.69 -7.32 -7.48
N LEU A 163 5.79 -6.77 -6.97
CA LEU A 163 6.20 -6.93 -5.58
C LEU A 163 5.18 -6.34 -4.61
N LEU A 164 4.68 -5.13 -4.91
CA LEU A 164 3.63 -4.47 -4.15
C LEU A 164 2.35 -5.31 -4.13
N VAL A 165 1.88 -5.74 -5.31
CA VAL A 165 0.65 -6.54 -5.43
C VAL A 165 0.78 -7.89 -4.73
N GLU A 166 1.94 -8.53 -4.80
CA GLU A 166 2.21 -9.78 -4.08
C GLU A 166 2.09 -9.58 -2.57
N HIS A 167 2.73 -8.55 -2.01
CA HIS A 167 2.70 -8.28 -0.57
C HIS A 167 1.30 -7.86 -0.10
N VAL A 168 0.59 -7.04 -0.86
CA VAL A 168 -0.81 -6.69 -0.55
C VAL A 168 -1.67 -7.96 -0.50
N ARG A 169 -1.53 -8.85 -1.47
CA ARG A 169 -2.27 -10.13 -1.50
C ARG A 169 -1.90 -11.03 -0.33
N ALA A 170 -0.63 -11.08 0.05
CA ALA A 170 -0.18 -11.86 1.19
C ALA A 170 -0.79 -11.34 2.50
N GLU A 171 -0.79 -10.02 2.72
CA GLU A 171 -1.43 -9.42 3.90
C GLU A 171 -2.94 -9.66 3.94
N LEU A 172 -3.64 -9.52 2.82
CA LEU A 172 -5.07 -9.84 2.72
C LEU A 172 -5.38 -11.30 3.05
N ARG A 173 -4.41 -12.21 2.83
CA ARG A 173 -4.50 -13.64 3.16
C ARG A 173 -3.92 -13.97 4.54
N PHE A 174 -3.47 -12.97 5.30
CA PHE A 174 -2.76 -13.14 6.56
C PHE A 174 -1.51 -14.03 6.45
N GLN A 175 -0.86 -14.00 5.29
CA GLN A 175 0.37 -14.76 5.02
C GLN A 175 1.58 -13.92 5.44
N PRO A 176 2.44 -14.44 6.32
CA PRO A 176 3.66 -13.73 6.70
C PRO A 176 4.62 -13.71 5.51
N MET A 177 4.94 -12.51 5.02
CA MET A 177 6.03 -12.28 4.09
C MET A 177 7.05 -11.34 4.71
N LYS A 178 8.31 -11.55 4.37
CA LYS A 178 9.39 -10.64 4.74
C LYS A 178 9.67 -9.76 3.54
N LEU A 179 9.77 -8.45 3.78
CA LEU A 179 10.20 -7.52 2.77
C LEU A 179 11.57 -7.95 2.22
N PRO A 180 11.73 -8.11 0.89
CA PRO A 180 13.02 -8.41 0.32
C PRO A 180 13.95 -7.21 0.45
N LYS A 181 15.26 -7.46 0.47
CA LYS A 181 16.24 -6.38 0.33
C LYS A 181 16.27 -5.96 -1.15
N ILE A 182 15.89 -4.72 -1.41
CA ILE A 182 15.85 -4.13 -2.74
C ILE A 182 17.04 -3.18 -2.87
N MET A 183 17.81 -3.33 -3.94
CA MET A 183 18.82 -2.35 -4.34
C MET A 183 18.31 -1.61 -5.56
N VAL A 184 18.29 -0.28 -5.49
CA VAL A 184 17.75 0.57 -6.56
C VAL A 184 18.86 1.45 -7.14
N LYS A 185 18.76 1.73 -8.43
CA LYS A 185 19.50 2.81 -9.08
C LYS A 185 18.58 4.03 -9.16
N PRO A 186 18.96 5.17 -8.53
CA PRO A 186 18.17 6.38 -8.63
C PRO A 186 18.27 6.98 -10.05
N GLY A 187 17.16 7.51 -10.53
CA GLY A 187 17.04 8.36 -11.70
C GLY A 187 16.92 9.84 -11.30
N ILE A 188 16.44 10.67 -12.23
CA ILE A 188 16.32 12.12 -12.02
C ILE A 188 15.11 12.45 -11.13
N SER A 189 14.02 11.73 -11.34
CA SER A 189 12.70 11.95 -10.73
C SER A 189 12.26 10.78 -9.85
N GLY A 190 12.95 9.63 -9.91
CA GLY A 190 12.61 8.47 -9.09
C GLY A 190 13.57 7.29 -9.22
N VAL A 191 13.03 6.08 -9.37
CA VAL A 191 13.82 4.83 -9.49
C VAL A 191 13.95 4.44 -10.96
N GLN A 192 15.19 4.37 -11.44
CA GLN A 192 15.50 4.01 -12.83
C GLN A 192 15.61 2.50 -13.04
N GLU A 193 16.11 1.77 -12.04
CA GLU A 193 16.41 0.34 -12.16
C GLU A 193 16.32 -0.33 -10.78
N ILE A 194 15.76 -1.54 -10.73
CA ILE A 194 15.84 -2.42 -9.58
C ILE A 194 16.94 -3.45 -9.86
N ILE A 195 18.05 -3.35 -9.12
CA ILE A 195 19.29 -4.09 -9.40
C ILE A 195 19.22 -5.51 -8.84
N SER A 196 18.52 -5.69 -7.71
CA SER A 196 18.35 -7.00 -7.11
C SER A 196 17.22 -7.01 -6.10
N VAL A 197 16.50 -8.13 -6.08
CA VAL A 197 15.55 -8.49 -5.03
C VAL A 197 16.08 -9.75 -4.35
N SER A 198 16.72 -9.60 -3.18
CA SER A 198 17.19 -10.80 -2.46
C SER A 198 16.00 -11.51 -1.83
N LYS A 199 15.77 -12.78 -2.17
CA LYS A 199 14.74 -13.61 -1.51
C LYS A 199 14.96 -13.60 0.01
N PRO A 200 13.90 -13.46 0.82
CA PRO A 200 14.04 -13.51 2.27
C PRO A 200 14.66 -14.85 2.68
N GLY A 201 15.80 -14.78 3.37
CA GLY A 201 16.76 -15.87 3.46
C GLY A 201 16.17 -17.25 3.77
N GLY A 202 16.45 -18.20 2.88
CA GLY A 202 16.52 -19.63 3.19
C GLY A 202 17.74 -19.90 4.06
N GLY A 203 17.63 -19.55 5.34
CA GLY A 203 18.60 -19.90 6.36
C GLY A 203 18.02 -20.97 7.28
N MET A 204 18.11 -22.24 6.89
CA MET A 204 18.17 -23.32 7.88
C MET A 204 19.14 -24.39 7.39
N LYS A 205 20.34 -24.35 7.99
CA LYS A 205 21.28 -25.46 8.04
C LYS A 205 20.57 -26.71 8.54
N ARG A 206 20.73 -27.82 7.84
CA ARG A 206 21.15 -29.09 8.45
C ARG A 206 22.18 -29.73 7.54
#